data_AF-A0A956BAK2-F1
#
_entry.id   AF-A0A956BAK2-F1
#
_cell.length_a   1.000
_cell.length_b   1.000
_cell.length_c   1.000
_cell.angle_alpha   90.00
_cell.angle_beta   90.00
_cell.angle_gamma   90.00
#
_symmetry.space_group_name_H-M   'P 1'
#
loop_
_entity.id
_entity.type
_entity.pdbx_description
1 polymer ?
#
loop_
_entity_poly.entity_id
_entity_poly.type
_entity_poly.pdbx_seq_one_letter_code
_entity_poly.pdbx_strand_id
1 'polypeptide(L)' 'GDRLELLLATRTRVAKAVENEDTPARDLAALTRRLLEIAKEIEVLQAAKDAADQDEQHAADESFDASAV' A
#
# COMPACT_ATOMS: atom_id res chain seq x y z
N GLY A 1 5.19 6.75 11.18
CA GLY A 1 4.43 5.82 10.34
C GLY A 1 5.11 5.69 9.01
N ASP A 2 5.15 4.47 8.49
CA ASP A 2 5.65 4.18 7.14
C ASP A 2 4.71 4.80 6.09
N ARG A 3 5.21 5.03 4.88
CA ARG A 3 4.47 5.59 3.75
C ARG A 3 3.16 4.83 3.50
N LEU A 4 3.20 3.50 3.62
CA LEU A 4 2.01 2.64 3.50
C LEU A 4 0.95 2.97 4.56
N GLU A 5 1.36 3.15 5.81
CA GLU A 5 0.46 3.49 6.92
C GLU A 5 -0.21 4.86 6.72
N LEU A 6 0.56 5.85 6.24
CA LEU A 6 0.02 7.17 5.91
C LEU A 6 -1.02 7.10 4.78
N LEU A 7 -0.75 6.30 3.75
CA LEU A 7 -1.68 6.12 2.62
C LEU A 7 -2.94 5.37 3.05
N LEU A 8 -2.83 4.34 3.90
CA LEU A 8 -3.99 3.65 4.47
C LEU A 8 -4.88 4.60 5.28
N ALA A 9 -4.30 5.42 6.16
CA ALA A 9 -5.04 6.42 6.93
C ALA A 9 -5.71 7.46 6.02
N THR A 10 -5.03 7.88 4.96
CA THR A 10 -5.56 8.84 3.98
C THR A 10 -6.70 8.22 3.18
N ARG A 11 -6.56 6.96 2.73
CA ARG A 11 -7.61 6.20 2.04
C ARG A 11 -8.88 6.16 2.87
N THR A 12 -8.77 5.84 4.16
CA THR A 12 -9.92 5.80 5.07
C THR A 12 -10.60 7.16 5.20
N ARG A 13 -9.83 8.26 5.27
CA ARG A 13 -10.40 9.61 5.34
C ARG A 13 -11.15 9.98 4.05
N VAL A 14 -10.57 9.66 2.89
CA VAL A 14 -11.21 9.94 1.59
C VAL A 14 -12.45 9.10 1.38
N ALA A 15 -12.43 7.81 1.74
CA ALA A 15 -13.58 6.92 1.64
C ALA A 15 -14.79 7.46 2.42
N LYS A 16 -14.57 7.93 3.66
CA LYS A 16 -15.63 8.57 4.47
C LYS A 16 -16.23 9.80 3.80
N ALA A 17 -15.43 10.60 3.10
CA ALA A 17 -15.93 11.75 2.37
C ALA A 17 -16.72 11.34 1.12
N VAL A 18 -16.31 10.27 0.43
CA VAL A 18 -17.06 9.71 -0.72
C VAL A 18 -18.40 9.14 -0.28
N GLU A 19 -18.46 8.49 0.88
CA GLU A 19 -19.68 7.88 1.43
C GLU A 19 -20.64 8.89 2.07
N ASN A 20 -20.21 10.14 2.27
CA ASN A 20 -21.05 11.19 2.85
C ASN A 20 -22.02 11.77 1.81
N GLU A 21 -23.33 11.69 2.07
CA GLU A 21 -24.39 12.23 1.21
C GLU A 21 -24.33 13.76 1.08
N ASP A 22 -23.74 14.46 2.05
CA ASP A 22 -23.54 15.91 2.01
C ASP A 22 -22.37 16.34 1.09
N THR A 23 -21.60 15.40 0.56
CA THR A 23 -20.46 15.71 -0.31
C THR A 23 -20.93 16.23 -1.68
N PRO A 24 -20.51 17.43 -2.11
CA PRO A 24 -20.92 17.98 -3.39
C PRO A 24 -20.52 17.07 -4.56
N ALA A 25 -21.42 16.88 -5.54
CA ALA A 25 -21.16 16.02 -6.69
C ALA A 25 -19.87 16.35 -7.47
N ARG A 26 -19.49 17.63 -7.51
CA ARG A 26 -18.22 18.08 -8.10
C ARG A 26 -17.01 17.50 -7.37
N ASP A 27 -17.05 17.51 -6.04
CA ASP A 27 -15.96 17.05 -5.20
C ASP A 27 -15.96 15.51 -5.14
N LEU A 28 -17.13 14.87 -5.23
CA LEU A 28 -17.27 13.42 -5.30
C LEU A 28 -16.49 12.80 -6.46
N ALA A 29 -16.55 13.39 -7.66
CA ALA A 29 -15.78 12.93 -8.81
C ALA A 29 -14.25 13.00 -8.58
N ALA A 30 -13.78 14.07 -7.93
CA ALA A 30 -12.37 14.23 -7.59
C ALA A 30 -11.93 13.24 -6.50
N LEU A 31 -12.76 13.06 -5.46
CA LEU A 31 -12.48 12.17 -4.33
C LEU A 31 -12.48 10.70 -4.73
N THR A 32 -13.43 10.28 -5.57
CA THR A 32 -13.47 8.90 -6.11
C THR A 32 -12.25 8.57 -6.97
N ARG A 33 -11.82 9.49 -7.84
CA ARG A 33 -10.57 9.33 -8.59
C ARG A 33 -9.36 9.25 -7.65
N ARG A 34 -9.29 10.14 -6.66
CA ARG A 34 -8.20 10.13 -5.67
C ARG A 34 -8.16 8.84 -4.87
N LEU A 35 -9.32 8.29 -4.52
CA LEU A 35 -9.44 7.03 -3.81
C LEU A 35 -8.87 5.86 -4.63
N LEU A 36 -9.15 5.81 -5.93
CA LEU A 36 -8.60 4.80 -6.84
C LEU A 36 -7.08 4.92 -6.98
N GLU A 37 -6.55 6.13 -7.07
CA GLU A 37 -5.10 6.37 -7.15
C GLU A 37 -4.38 5.89 -5.88
N ILE A 38 -4.92 6.25 -4.71
CA ILE A 38 -4.37 5.81 -3.41
C ILE A 38 -4.44 4.28 -3.28
N ALA A 39 -5.54 3.66 -3.70
CA ALA A 39 -5.69 2.21 -3.64
C ALA A 39 -4.61 1.49 -4.48
N LYS A 40 -4.39 1.92 -5.72
CA LYS A 40 -3.34 1.35 -6.59
C LYS A 40 -1.95 1.53 -5.99
N GLU A 41 -1.69 2.68 -5.39
CA GLU A 41 -0.39 2.93 -4.77
C GLU A 41 -0.15 2.07 -3.53
N ILE A 42 -1.19 1.81 -2.73
CA ILE A 42 -1.14 0.87 -1.61
C ILE A 42 -0.82 -0.54 -2.13
N GLU A 43 -1.49 -0.99 -3.19
CA GLU A 43 -1.24 -2.32 -3.78
C GLU A 43 0.21 -2.48 -4.23
N VAL A 44 0.78 -1.46 -4.89
CA VAL A 44 2.19 -1.46 -5.31
C VAL A 44 3.14 -1.55 -4.11
N LEU A 45 2.89 -0.76 -3.05
CA LEU A 45 3.73 -0.77 -1.85
C LEU A 45 3.62 -2.09 -1.08
N GLN A 46 2.42 -2.67 -1.00
CA GLN A 46 2.21 -3.98 -0.37
C GLN A 46 2.94 -5.07 -1.14
N ALA A 47 2.79 -5.12 -2.47
CA ALA A 47 3.50 -6.08 -3.30
C ALA A 47 5.03 -5.93 -3.19
N ALA A 48 5.54 -4.70 -3.16
CA ALA A 48 6.97 -4.45 -2.99
C ALA A 48 7.48 -4.91 -1.61
N LYS A 49 6.67 -4.71 -0.56
CA LYS A 49 6.99 -5.18 0.79
C LYS A 49 6.99 -6.70 0.87
N ASP A 50 5.94 -7.34 0.34
CA ASP A 50 5.83 -8.80 0.34
C ASP A 50 6.99 -9.45 -0.45
N ALA A 51 7.42 -8.86 -1.56
CA ALA A 51 8.58 -9.32 -2.32
C ALA A 51 9.89 -9.17 -1.53
N ALA A 52 10.10 -8.04 -0.85
CA ALA A 52 11.27 -7.84 0.00
C ALA A 52 11.31 -8.85 1.16
N ASP A 53 10.17 -9.09 1.80
CA ASP A 53 10.05 -10.08 2.89
C ASP A 53 10.34 -11.52 2.38
N GLN A 54 9.96 -11.84 1.13
CA GLN A 54 10.25 -13.13 0.50
C GLN A 54 11.73 -13.30 0.12
N ASP A 55 12.37 -12.25 -0.39
CA ASP A 55 13.80 -12.25 -0.70
C ASP A 55 14.65 -12.42 0.57
N GLU A 56 14.27 -11.74 1.66
CA GLU A 56 14.92 -11.92 2.98
C GLU A 56 14.79 -13.36 3.50
N GLN A 57 13.63 -13.99 3.30
CA GLN A 57 13.42 -15.40 3.69
C GLN A 57 14.26 -16.38 2.86
N HIS A 58 14.38 -16.18 1.54
CA HIS A 58 15.24 -17.02 0.69
C HIS A 58 16.72 -16.87 1.04
N ALA A 59 17.18 -15.63 1.27
CA ALA A 59 18.58 -15.37 1.63
C ALA A 59 18.95 -15.96 3.00
N ALA A 60 17.99 -16.11 3.91
CA ALA A 60 18.21 -16.75 5.21
C ALA A 60 18.37 -18.28 5.10
N ASP A 61 17.69 -18.93 4.15
CA ASP A 61 17.79 -20.38 3.91
C ASP A 61 19.08 -20.75 3.14
N GLU A 62 19.61 -19.86 2.30
CA GLU A 62 20.88 -20.05 1.59
C GLU A 62 22.10 -19.64 2.43
N SER A 63 22.14 -19.98 3.73
CA SER A 63 23.36 -19.77 4.53
C SER A 63 24.51 -20.54 3.88
N PHE A 64 25.35 -19.83 3.14
CA PHE A 64 26.46 -20.37 2.37
C PHE A 64 27.40 -21.16 3.29
N ASP A 65 27.38 -22.49 3.16
CA ASP A 65 28.30 -23.36 3.89
C ASP A 65 29.68 -23.33 3.22
N ALA A 66 30.50 -22.38 3.67
CA ALA A 66 31.88 -22.21 3.23
C ALA A 66 32.81 -23.38 3.60
N SER A 67 32.33 -24.40 4.33
CA SER A 67 33.11 -25.61 4.65
C SER A 67 33.16 -26.63 3.50
N ALA A 68 32.40 -26.41 2.42
CA ALA A 68 32.36 -27.29 1.26
C ALA A 68 33.44 -27.01 0.18
N VAL A 69 34.43 -26.13 0.47
CA VAL A 69 35.53 -25.77 -0.46
C VAL A 69 36.88 -26.16 0.09
#